data_AF-A0A2X3LSN6-F1
#
_entry.id   AF-A0A2X3LSN6-F1
#
_cell.length_a   1.000
_cell.length_b   1.000
_cell.length_c   1.000
_cell.angle_alpha   90.00
_cell.angle_beta   90.00
_cell.angle_gamma   90.00
#
_symmetry.space_group_name_H-M   'P 1'
#
loop_
_entity.id
_entity.type
_entity.pdbx_description
1 polymer ?
#
loop_
_entity_poly.entity_id
_entity_poly.type
_entity_poly.pdbx_seq_one_letter_code
_entity_poly.pdbx_strand_id
1 'polypeptide(L)'
;MRWRANIWRGRQSTYYPTEPATNSDPFTSPLCEFDNVLLTPHIGGSTQEAQENIGLEVAGKLIKYSDNGSTLSAVNFPEVSLPLHGGRRLMHIHENRPGRANCAEQNLRRAGRQHRRAIFTNFRPDGLCSY
;
A
#
# COMPACT_ATOMS: atom_id res chain seq x y z
N MET A 1 -25.57 -1.14 -39.71
CA MET A 1 -25.86 -0.17 -38.63
C MET A 1 -24.88 0.99 -38.78
N ARG A 2 -25.42 2.22 -38.85
CA ARG A 2 -24.70 3.44 -39.20
C ARG A 2 -24.06 4.03 -37.95
N TRP A 3 -22.74 4.03 -37.87
CA TRP A 3 -22.01 4.75 -36.84
C TRP A 3 -22.24 6.25 -37.03
N ARG A 4 -23.01 6.87 -36.13
CA ARG A 4 -23.08 8.33 -36.02
C ARG A 4 -21.98 8.77 -35.07
N ALA A 5 -20.94 9.39 -35.62
CA ALA A 5 -20.04 10.24 -34.86
C ALA A 5 -20.81 11.52 -34.46
N ASN A 6 -21.41 11.51 -33.27
CA ASN A 6 -21.85 12.75 -32.61
C ASN A 6 -20.68 13.27 -31.78
N ILE A 7 -20.41 14.56 -31.92
CA ILE A 7 -19.41 15.30 -31.15
C ILE A 7 -19.74 15.15 -29.65
N TRP A 8 -18.89 14.45 -28.90
CA TRP A 8 -19.07 14.17 -27.47
C TRP A 8 -18.90 15.46 -26.65
N ARG A 9 -20.01 16.14 -26.33
CA ARG A 9 -20.08 17.09 -25.20
C ARG A 9 -20.57 16.38 -23.92
N GLY A 10 -20.13 15.14 -23.72
CA GLY A 10 -20.53 14.30 -22.59
C GLY A 10 -19.48 14.29 -21.50
N ARG A 11 -19.90 14.06 -20.25
CA ARG A 11 -19.00 13.84 -19.11
C ARG A 11 -18.91 12.34 -18.86
N GLN A 12 -17.72 11.83 -18.59
CA GLN A 12 -17.51 10.45 -18.15
C GLN A 12 -17.08 10.49 -16.68
N SER A 13 -17.72 9.68 -15.85
CA SER A 13 -17.33 9.49 -14.45
C SER A 13 -17.16 8.01 -14.16
N THR A 14 -16.11 7.68 -13.41
CA THR A 14 -15.79 6.30 -13.01
C THR A 14 -15.82 6.14 -11.49
N TYR A 15 -15.85 7.24 -10.74
CA TYR A 15 -15.85 7.26 -9.28
C TYR A 15 -17.02 8.12 -8.77
N TYR A 16 -17.63 7.72 -7.65
CA TYR A 16 -18.81 8.38 -7.08
C TYR A 16 -18.70 8.51 -5.54
N PRO A 17 -19.36 9.51 -4.92
CA PRO A 17 -19.29 9.69 -3.46
C PRO A 17 -19.87 8.52 -2.65
N THR A 18 -20.85 7.82 -3.21
CA THR A 18 -21.44 6.61 -2.62
C THR A 18 -21.48 5.56 -3.72
N GLU A 19 -20.76 4.47 -3.49
CA GLU A 19 -20.68 3.35 -4.42
C GLU A 19 -21.38 2.13 -3.81
N PRO A 20 -22.03 1.30 -4.65
CA PRO A 20 -22.62 0.05 -4.18
C PRO A 20 -21.51 -0.85 -3.62
N ALA A 21 -21.77 -1.53 -2.50
CA ALA A 21 -20.77 -2.41 -1.89
C ALA A 21 -20.52 -3.67 -2.74
N THR A 22 -21.55 -4.14 -3.44
CA THR A 22 -21.50 -5.30 -4.33
C THR A 22 -22.20 -5.01 -5.66
N ASN A 23 -21.95 -5.85 -6.65
CA ASN A 23 -22.62 -5.77 -7.96
C ASN A 23 -24.14 -6.01 -7.91
N SER A 24 -24.67 -6.52 -6.80
CA SER A 24 -26.11 -6.76 -6.63
C SER A 24 -26.83 -5.58 -5.96
N ASP A 25 -26.08 -4.61 -5.42
CA ASP A 25 -26.64 -3.46 -4.74
C ASP A 25 -27.07 -2.38 -5.76
N PRO A 26 -28.19 -1.68 -5.50
CA PRO A 26 -28.66 -0.64 -6.40
C PRO A 26 -27.68 0.54 -6.47
N PHE A 27 -27.43 1.04 -7.67
CA PHE A 27 -26.68 2.28 -7.89
C PHE A 27 -27.63 3.45 -8.12
N THR A 28 -27.54 4.46 -7.25
CA THR A 28 -28.30 5.71 -7.36
C THR A 28 -27.35 6.90 -7.45
N SER A 29 -27.49 7.71 -8.49
CA SER A 29 -26.74 8.96 -8.66
C SER A 29 -27.60 9.99 -9.39
N PRO A 30 -27.51 11.29 -9.07
CA PRO A 30 -28.13 12.35 -9.87
C PRO A 30 -27.67 12.33 -11.34
N LEU A 31 -26.51 11.72 -11.61
CA LEU A 31 -25.97 11.59 -12.95
C LEU A 31 -26.72 10.56 -13.81
N CYS A 32 -27.55 9.69 -13.20
CA CYS A 32 -28.38 8.72 -13.92
C CYS A 32 -29.51 9.39 -14.71
N GLU A 33 -29.81 10.67 -14.46
CA GLU A 33 -30.85 11.44 -15.18
C GLU A 33 -30.38 11.99 -16.54
N PHE A 34 -29.09 11.86 -16.87
CA PHE A 34 -28.49 12.47 -18.06
C PHE A 34 -28.07 11.44 -19.10
N ASP A 35 -28.78 11.41 -20.24
CA ASP A 35 -28.47 10.51 -21.37
C ASP A 35 -27.11 10.79 -22.05
N ASN A 36 -26.52 11.97 -21.80
CA ASN A 36 -25.21 12.36 -22.34
C ASN A 36 -24.03 12.06 -21.38
N VAL A 37 -24.25 11.29 -20.32
CA VAL A 37 -23.23 10.92 -19.34
C VAL A 37 -22.96 9.42 -19.42
N LEU A 38 -21.69 9.06 -19.59
CA LEU A 38 -21.26 7.66 -19.52
C LEU A 38 -20.87 7.33 -18.08
N LEU A 39 -21.66 6.45 -17.45
CA LEU A 39 -21.43 5.96 -16.10
C LEU A 39 -20.76 4.59 -16.17
N THR A 40 -19.66 4.41 -15.44
CA THR A 40 -18.94 3.13 -15.40
C THR A 40 -18.68 2.73 -13.95
N PRO A 41 -18.84 1.45 -13.58
CA PRO A 41 -18.80 1.02 -12.18
C PRO A 41 -17.36 0.84 -11.69
N HIS A 42 -16.61 1.93 -11.49
CA HIS A 42 -15.26 1.94 -10.92
C HIS A 42 -14.28 0.90 -11.53
N ILE A 43 -14.37 0.71 -12.85
CA ILE A 43 -13.55 -0.27 -13.58
C ILE A 43 -12.26 0.31 -14.17
N GLY A 44 -11.86 1.52 -13.77
CA GLY A 44 -10.72 2.23 -14.37
C GLY A 44 -9.37 1.48 -14.29
N GLY A 45 -9.19 0.64 -13.27
CA GLY A 45 -8.03 -0.24 -13.10
C GLY A 45 -8.36 -1.73 -13.15
N SER A 46 -9.56 -2.10 -13.62
CA SER A 46 -10.07 -3.48 -13.55
C SER A 46 -9.77 -4.27 -14.82
N THR A 47 -8.57 -4.11 -15.37
CA THR A 47 -8.10 -4.90 -16.53
C THR A 47 -7.21 -6.05 -16.06
N GLN A 48 -7.04 -7.07 -16.90
CA GLN A 48 -6.20 -8.22 -16.58
C GLN A 48 -4.72 -7.80 -16.42
N GLU A 49 -4.26 -6.87 -17.27
CA GLU A 49 -2.90 -6.33 -17.24
C GLU A 49 -2.65 -5.53 -15.95
N ALA A 50 -3.63 -4.76 -15.50
CA ALA A 50 -3.55 -4.04 -14.23
C ALA A 50 -3.45 -5.01 -13.04
N GLN A 51 -4.26 -6.08 -13.04
CA GLN A 51 -4.20 -7.11 -12.00
C GLN A 51 -2.88 -7.88 -11.99
N GLU A 52 -2.31 -8.18 -13.16
CA GLU A 52 -0.98 -8.81 -13.27
C GLU A 52 0.11 -7.90 -12.68
N ASN A 53 0.11 -6.62 -13.04
CA ASN A 53 1.06 -5.63 -12.51
C ASN A 53 0.92 -5.47 -10.99
N ILE A 54 -0.32 -5.38 -10.48
CA ILE A 54 -0.59 -5.31 -9.03
C ILE A 54 -0.08 -6.58 -8.34
N GLY A 55 -0.33 -7.75 -8.92
CA GLY A 55 0.14 -9.03 -8.40
C GLY A 55 1.66 -9.07 -8.27
N LEU A 56 2.39 -8.69 -9.31
CA LEU A 56 3.85 -8.63 -9.31
C LEU A 56 4.38 -7.61 -8.32
N GLU A 57 3.78 -6.42 -8.25
CA GLU A 57 4.21 -5.35 -7.35
C GLU A 57 4.04 -5.74 -5.88
N VAL A 58 2.85 -6.24 -5.51
CA VAL A 58 2.54 -6.63 -4.12
C VAL A 58 3.36 -7.84 -3.72
N ALA A 59 3.46 -8.87 -4.57
CA ALA A 59 4.31 -10.03 -4.30
C ALA A 59 5.78 -9.62 -4.13
N GLY A 60 6.29 -8.73 -4.99
CA GLY A 60 7.65 -8.20 -4.89
C GLY A 60 7.91 -7.43 -3.59
N LYS A 61 6.91 -6.68 -3.09
CA LYS A 61 6.98 -6.00 -1.78
C LYS A 61 7.04 -7.01 -0.63
N LEU A 62 6.20 -8.05 -0.67
CA LEU A 62 6.20 -9.11 0.35
C LEU A 62 7.52 -9.88 0.39
N ILE A 63 8.07 -10.23 -0.77
CA ILE A 63 9.38 -10.89 -0.89
C ILE A 63 10.48 -10.00 -0.31
N LYS A 64 10.53 -8.71 -0.66
CA LYS A 64 11.53 -7.77 -0.12
C LYS A 64 11.42 -7.62 1.39
N TYR A 65 10.20 -7.52 1.93
CA TYR A 65 9.98 -7.49 3.37
C TYR A 65 10.48 -8.78 4.04
N SER A 66 10.12 -9.94 3.49
CA SER A 66 10.53 -11.25 3.99
C SER A 66 12.06 -11.42 3.99
N ASP A 67 12.71 -11.15 2.86
CA ASP A 67 14.12 -11.49 2.65
C ASP A 67 15.07 -10.49 3.32
N ASN A 68 14.67 -9.21 3.35
CA ASN A 68 15.59 -8.16 3.74
C ASN A 68 14.98 -7.12 4.71
N GLY A 69 13.72 -7.28 5.11
CA GLY A 69 13.04 -6.40 6.07
C GLY A 69 12.69 -5.02 5.53
N SER A 70 12.68 -4.83 4.21
CA SER A 70 12.29 -3.54 3.63
C SER A 70 10.79 -3.30 3.74
N THR A 71 10.43 -2.10 4.20
CA THR A 71 9.05 -1.64 4.39
C THR A 71 8.75 -0.42 3.50
N LEU A 72 9.49 -0.25 2.40
CA LEU A 72 9.23 0.83 1.44
C LEU A 72 7.82 0.69 0.88
N SER A 73 7.09 1.81 0.83
CA SER A 73 5.71 1.87 0.35
C SER A 73 4.72 1.06 1.18
N ALA A 74 5.07 0.70 2.42
CA ALA A 74 4.13 0.15 3.37
C ALA A 74 3.17 1.26 3.83
N VAL A 75 1.86 1.01 3.73
CA VAL A 75 0.83 2.03 4.01
C VAL A 75 0.64 2.33 5.49
N ASN A 76 1.15 1.47 6.37
CA ASN A 76 0.91 1.51 7.81
C ASN A 76 2.18 1.25 8.64
N PHE A 77 3.36 1.33 8.02
CA PHE A 77 4.62 0.97 8.66
C PHE A 77 5.69 2.03 8.36
N PRO A 78 6.58 2.37 9.31
CA PRO A 78 7.71 3.25 9.03
C PRO A 78 8.53 2.74 7.84
N GLU A 79 8.83 3.60 6.88
CA GLU A 79 9.58 3.22 5.70
C GLU A 79 11.06 2.99 6.04
N VAL A 80 11.53 1.78 5.81
CA VAL A 80 12.94 1.42 5.98
C VAL A 80 13.41 0.56 4.81
N SER A 81 14.60 0.88 4.33
CA SER A 81 15.35 0.03 3.40
C SER A 81 16.83 0.14 3.70
N LEU A 82 17.48 -1.02 3.84
CA LEU A 82 18.93 -1.11 4.00
C LEU A 82 19.49 -2.01 2.90
N PRO A 83 20.48 -1.56 2.11
CA PRO A 83 21.05 -2.41 1.07
C PRO A 83 21.71 -3.65 1.66
N LEU A 84 21.69 -4.76 0.91
CA LEU A 84 22.31 -6.03 1.31
C LEU A 84 23.84 -5.91 1.27
N HIS A 85 24.52 -6.30 2.34
CA HIS A 85 25.99 -6.23 2.45
C HIS A 85 26.61 -7.55 2.96
N GLY A 86 25.92 -8.68 2.73
CA GLY A 86 26.30 -9.97 3.30
C GLY A 86 26.16 -10.04 4.84
N GLY A 87 26.42 -11.22 5.41
CA GLY A 87 26.32 -11.45 6.85
C GLY A 87 24.87 -11.60 7.36
N ARG A 88 24.67 -11.35 8.66
CA ARG A 88 23.37 -11.52 9.34
C ARG A 88 22.66 -10.17 9.49
N ARG A 89 21.36 -10.16 9.20
CA ARG A 89 20.47 -9.01 9.39
C ARG A 89 19.49 -9.29 10.52
N LEU A 90 19.20 -8.26 11.31
CA LEU A 90 18.19 -8.30 12.36
C LEU A 90 17.22 -7.13 12.17
N MET A 91 15.93 -7.45 12.27
CA MET A 91 14.84 -6.48 12.31
C MET A 91 14.24 -6.50 13.70
N HIS A 92 14.04 -5.31 14.28
CA HIS A 92 13.44 -5.16 15.59
C HIS A 92 12.31 -4.14 15.51
N ILE A 93 11.09 -4.63 15.71
CA ILE A 93 9.86 -3.84 15.73
C ILE A 93 9.48 -3.68 17.20
N HIS A 94 9.26 -2.45 17.64
CA HIS A 94 8.92 -2.19 19.04
C HIS A 94 8.02 -0.97 19.21
N GLU A 95 7.31 -0.92 20.33
CA GLU A 95 6.62 0.30 20.76
C GLU A 95 7.63 1.44 20.99
N ASN A 96 7.23 2.65 20.66
CA ASN A 96 8.00 3.87 20.86
C ASN A 96 8.02 4.27 22.34
N ARG A 97 8.75 3.52 23.16
CA ARG A 97 9.02 3.83 24.57
C ARG A 97 10.48 4.27 24.75
N PRO A 98 10.76 5.32 25.53
CA PRO A 98 12.12 5.73 25.84
C PRO A 98 12.98 4.57 26.34
N GLY A 99 14.22 4.48 25.88
CA GLY A 99 15.18 3.44 26.29
C GLY A 99 15.09 2.09 25.55
N ARG A 100 14.07 1.85 24.70
CA ARG A 100 13.96 0.60 23.91
C ARG A 100 15.15 0.37 22.97
N ALA A 101 15.58 1.41 22.24
CA ALA A 101 16.76 1.35 21.36
C ALA A 101 18.04 1.05 22.16
N ASN A 102 18.26 1.76 23.27
CA ASN A 102 19.43 1.56 24.14
C ASN A 102 19.47 0.14 24.71
N CYS A 103 18.32 -0.40 25.13
CA CYS A 103 18.22 -1.77 25.62
C CYS A 103 18.58 -2.80 24.53
N ALA A 104 18.05 -2.61 23.31
CA ALA A 104 18.36 -3.49 22.20
C ALA A 104 19.86 -3.46 21.85
N GLU A 105 20.48 -2.27 21.85
CA GLU A 105 21.92 -2.14 21.60
C GLU A 105 22.77 -2.80 22.71
N GLN A 106 22.40 -2.63 23.98
CA GLN A 106 23.07 -3.30 25.10
C GLN A 106 22.98 -4.83 25.02
N ASN A 107 21.82 -5.38 24.64
CA ASN A 107 21.63 -6.82 24.46
C ASN A 107 22.50 -7.38 23.33
N LEU A 108 22.61 -6.65 22.22
CA LEU A 108 23.50 -7.01 21.11
C LEU A 108 24.98 -7.01 21.55
N ARG A 109 25.40 -5.98 22.29
CA ARG A 109 26.76 -5.88 22.85
C ARG A 109 27.08 -7.04 23.80
N ARG A 110 26.17 -7.38 24.73
CA ARG A 110 26.33 -8.52 25.67
C ARG A 110 26.44 -9.86 24.95
N ALA A 111 25.73 -10.04 23.84
CA ALA A 111 25.79 -11.27 23.05
C ALA A 111 27.08 -11.41 22.22
N GLY A 112 28.06 -10.49 22.37
CA GLY A 112 29.27 -10.45 21.54
C GLY A 112 28.98 -10.15 20.07
N ARG A 113 27.77 -9.68 19.74
CA ARG A 113 27.32 -9.42 18.39
C ARG A 113 27.49 -7.95 18.06
N GLN A 114 28.69 -7.55 17.62
CA GLN A 114 28.89 -6.26 16.93
C GLN A 114 28.27 -6.34 15.53
N HIS A 115 26.95 -6.20 15.41
CA HIS A 115 26.30 -6.11 14.11
C HIS A 115 26.38 -4.68 13.58
N ARG A 116 26.88 -4.52 12.35
CA ARG A 116 27.07 -3.22 11.71
C ARG A 116 25.76 -2.53 11.31
N ARG A 117 24.61 -3.21 11.23
CA ARG A 117 23.33 -2.61 10.77
C ARG A 117 22.11 -3.38 11.31
N ALA A 118 21.28 -2.75 12.12
CA ALA A 118 19.98 -3.24 12.58
C ALA A 118 18.88 -2.24 12.19
N ILE A 119 17.72 -2.74 11.79
CA ILE A 119 16.54 -1.90 11.52
C ILE A 119 15.73 -1.83 12.80
N PHE A 120 15.66 -0.64 13.39
CA PHE A 120 14.76 -0.34 14.52
C PHE A 120 13.58 0.45 13.98
N THR A 121 12.37 -0.09 14.14
CA THR A 121 11.15 0.60 13.75
C THR A 121 10.28 0.89 14.96
N ASN A 122 9.85 2.15 15.06
CA ASN A 122 9.05 2.67 16.15
C ASN A 122 7.56 2.56 15.80
N PHE A 123 6.79 1.82 16.60
CA PHE A 123 5.33 1.81 16.54
C PHE A 123 4.75 2.69 17.65
N ARG A 124 3.75 3.52 17.33
CA ARG A 124 2.92 4.12 18.37
C ARG A 124 2.01 3.05 18.98
N PRO A 125 1.63 3.17 20.27
CA PRO A 125 0.76 2.20 20.95
C PRO A 125 -0.68 2.15 20.40
N ASP A 126 -1.09 3.13 19.59
CA ASP A 126 -2.38 3.18 18.89
C ASP A 126 -2.36 2.47 17.52
N GLY A 127 -1.23 1.90 17.11
CA GLY A 127 -1.09 1.19 15.84
C GLY A 127 -1.04 2.08 14.60
N LEU A 128 -1.04 3.41 14.76
CA LEU A 128 -1.01 4.36 13.65
C LEU A 128 0.40 4.94 13.45
N CYS A 129 0.80 5.10 12.19
CA CYS A 129 2.07 5.72 11.83
C CYS A 129 1.99 7.24 12.07
N SER A 130 3.07 7.86 12.55
CA SER A 130 3.15 9.32 12.65
C SER A 130 3.32 9.89 11.23
N TYR A 131 2.45 10.82 10.81
CA TYR A 131 2.77 11.75 9.72
C TYR A 131 3.85 12.74 10.17
#